data_AF-A0A1F6RXT0-F1
#
_entry.id   AF-A0A1F6RXT0-F1
#
_cell.length_a   1.000
_cell.length_b   1.000
_cell.length_c   1.000
_cell.angle_alpha   90.00
_cell.angle_beta   90.00
_cell.angle_gamma   90.00
#
_symmetry.space_group_name_H-M   'P 1'
#
loop_
_entity.id
_entity.type
_entity.pdbx_description
1 polymer ?
#
loop_
_entity_poly.entity_id
_entity_poly.type
_entity_poly.pdbx_seq_one_letter_code
_entity_poly.pdbx_strand_id
1 'polypeptide(L)'
;MEIWEKSLTIEDLPSEDLKIVADLYGVEFALKLMNDLPGVIINVPSNALKKIRNRYICRNYDGSKKSRMTLALECDVTEGYIKRIVWLNKRNNEGSDEKIAS
;
A
#
# COMPACT_ATOMS: atom_id res chain seq x y z
N MET A 1 3.57 -0.20 29.23
CA MET A 1 4.41 -1.40 29.09
C MET A 1 4.80 -1.79 30.50
N GLU A 2 4.26 -2.91 30.96
CA GLU A 2 4.50 -3.44 32.29
C GLU A 2 5.97 -3.87 32.43
N ILE A 3 6.50 -3.90 33.65
CA ILE A 3 7.93 -4.20 33.88
C ILE A 3 8.30 -5.61 33.39
N TRP A 4 7.38 -6.57 33.51
CA TRP A 4 7.59 -7.95 33.09
C TRP A 4 7.59 -8.14 31.56
N GLU A 5 6.97 -7.22 30.80
CA GLU A 5 6.98 -7.28 29.33
C GLU A 5 8.37 -6.98 28.76
N LYS A 6 9.24 -6.33 29.53
CA LYS A 6 10.62 -5.99 29.11
C LYS A 6 11.53 -7.20 28.96
N SER A 7 11.17 -8.35 29.54
CA SER A 7 11.93 -9.59 29.38
C SER A 7 11.42 -10.47 28.24
N LEU A 8 10.36 -10.05 27.51
CA LEU A 8 9.86 -10.80 26.37
C LEU A 8 10.91 -10.90 25.26
N THR A 9 11.06 -12.10 24.74
CA THR A 9 11.86 -12.39 23.56
C THR A 9 10.94 -12.67 22.38
N ILE A 10 11.51 -12.73 21.16
CA ILE A 10 10.75 -13.09 19.96
C ILE A 10 10.10 -14.47 20.12
N GLU A 11 10.75 -15.41 20.81
CA GLU A 11 10.23 -16.76 20.97
C GLU A 11 8.99 -16.87 21.84
N ASP A 12 8.76 -15.88 22.71
CA ASP A 12 7.60 -15.82 23.59
C ASP A 12 6.34 -15.31 22.87
N LEU A 13 6.47 -14.83 21.62
CA LEU A 13 5.34 -14.32 20.84
C LEU A 13 4.43 -15.47 20.36
N PRO A 14 3.10 -15.26 20.39
CA PRO A 14 2.13 -16.34 20.25
C PRO A 14 1.93 -16.84 18.81
N SER A 15 2.42 -16.11 17.80
CA SER A 15 2.27 -16.48 16.39
C SER A 15 3.51 -16.16 15.57
N GLU A 16 3.73 -16.93 14.52
CA GLU A 16 4.85 -16.72 13.59
C GLU A 16 4.79 -15.35 12.90
N ASP A 17 3.58 -14.87 12.57
CA ASP A 17 3.40 -13.54 11.99
C ASP A 17 3.88 -12.43 12.94
N LEU A 18 3.63 -12.57 14.25
CA LEU A 18 4.12 -11.61 15.24
C LEU A 18 5.64 -11.75 15.45
N LYS A 19 6.20 -12.96 15.32
CA LYS A 19 7.65 -13.16 15.31
C LYS A 19 8.31 -12.45 14.13
N ILE A 20 7.75 -12.57 12.93
CA ILE A 20 8.21 -11.83 11.73
C ILE A 20 8.16 -10.32 11.97
N VAL A 21 7.05 -9.83 12.53
CA VAL A 21 6.91 -8.40 12.86
C VAL A 21 7.98 -7.98 13.88
N ALA A 22 8.23 -8.78 14.92
CA ALA A 22 9.22 -8.47 15.93
C ALA A 22 10.67 -8.54 15.41
N ASP A 23 10.97 -9.45 14.50
CA ASP A 23 12.28 -9.55 13.84
C ASP A 23 12.56 -8.31 12.96
N LEU A 24 11.54 -7.84 12.22
CA LEU A 24 11.67 -6.68 11.34
C LEU A 24 11.60 -5.32 12.06
N TYR A 25 10.78 -5.22 13.12
CA TYR A 25 10.40 -3.93 13.72
C TYR A 25 10.56 -3.88 15.25
N GLY A 26 11.01 -4.97 15.88
CA GLY A 26 11.23 -5.08 17.32
C GLY A 26 10.04 -5.64 18.10
N VAL A 27 10.34 -6.35 19.20
CA VAL A 27 9.35 -6.95 20.11
C VAL A 27 8.37 -5.90 20.67
N GLU A 28 8.85 -4.68 20.94
CA GLU A 28 7.99 -3.58 21.41
C GLU A 28 6.88 -3.22 20.42
N PHE A 29 7.15 -3.33 19.12
CA PHE A 29 6.15 -3.04 18.09
C PHE A 29 5.11 -4.16 18.01
N ALA A 30 5.54 -5.42 18.08
CA ALA A 30 4.62 -6.56 18.16
C ALA A 30 3.71 -6.47 19.41
N LEU A 31 4.26 -6.07 20.56
CA LEU A 31 3.48 -5.83 21.79
C LEU A 31 2.43 -4.73 21.60
N LYS A 32 2.77 -3.62 20.94
CA LYS A 32 1.79 -2.58 20.61
C LYS A 32 0.66 -3.12 19.74
N LEU A 33 0.96 -3.92 18.71
CA LEU A 33 -0.08 -4.53 17.88
C LEU A 33 -1.01 -5.43 18.70
N MET A 34 -0.46 -6.25 19.60
CA MET A 34 -1.27 -7.13 20.46
C MET A 34 -2.19 -6.33 21.39
N ASN A 35 -1.71 -5.22 21.94
CA ASN A 35 -2.47 -4.37 22.86
C ASN A 35 -3.50 -3.49 22.15
N ASP A 36 -3.15 -2.93 21.00
CA ASP A 36 -3.98 -1.94 20.30
C ASP A 36 -4.99 -2.60 19.34
N LEU A 37 -4.70 -3.81 18.85
CA LEU A 37 -5.51 -4.52 17.85
C LEU A 37 -5.88 -5.95 18.25
N PRO A 38 -6.40 -6.20 19.48
CA PRO A 38 -6.73 -7.54 19.93
C PRO A 38 -7.87 -8.15 19.09
N GLY A 39 -7.66 -9.38 18.61
CA GLY A 39 -8.64 -10.11 17.80
C GLY A 39 -8.79 -9.62 16.36
N VAL A 40 -8.00 -8.63 15.94
CA VAL A 40 -8.01 -8.11 14.56
C VAL A 40 -7.15 -9.00 13.66
N ILE A 41 -7.69 -9.37 12.49
CA ILE A 41 -6.93 -10.04 11.44
C ILE A 41 -6.37 -8.97 10.49
N ILE A 42 -5.05 -8.84 10.43
CA ILE A 42 -4.36 -7.95 9.51
C ILE A 42 -3.86 -8.76 8.31
N ASN A 43 -4.39 -8.46 7.13
CA ASN A 43 -3.90 -8.99 5.87
C ASN A 43 -3.04 -7.92 5.18
N VAL A 44 -1.80 -8.26 4.81
CA VAL A 44 -0.87 -7.35 4.10
C VAL A 44 -0.85 -7.72 2.61
N PRO A 45 -1.66 -7.05 1.75
CA PRO A 45 -1.73 -7.43 0.34
C PRO A 45 -0.50 -6.94 -0.44
N SER A 46 0.02 -7.78 -1.33
CA SER A 46 1.14 -7.46 -2.23
C SER A 46 0.92 -6.25 -3.14
N ASN A 47 -0.34 -5.82 -3.31
CA ASN A 47 -0.73 -4.70 -4.16
C ASN A 47 -1.34 -3.52 -3.36
N ALA A 48 -1.08 -3.42 -2.05
CA ALA A 48 -1.69 -2.42 -1.16
C ALA A 48 -1.64 -0.99 -1.71
N LEU A 49 -0.50 -0.60 -2.29
CA LEU A 49 -0.26 0.77 -2.76
C LEU A 49 -0.60 1.00 -4.24
N LYS A 50 -1.14 -0.02 -4.95
CA LYS A 50 -1.47 0.10 -6.37
C LYS A 50 -2.43 1.25 -6.66
N LYS A 51 -3.45 1.43 -5.81
CA LYS A 51 -4.47 2.48 -6.00
C LYS A 51 -3.89 3.88 -5.85
N ILE A 52 -3.00 4.10 -4.86
CA ILE A 52 -2.39 5.41 -4.64
C ILE A 52 -1.36 5.73 -5.74
N ARG A 53 -0.53 4.76 -6.14
CA ARG A 53 0.40 4.88 -7.27
C ARG A 53 -0.31 5.26 -8.56
N ASN A 54 -1.38 4.55 -8.92
CA ASN A 54 -2.13 4.83 -10.15
C ASN A 54 -2.75 6.24 -10.15
N ARG A 55 -3.25 6.68 -8.98
CA ARG A 55 -3.77 8.03 -8.82
C ARG A 55 -2.68 9.10 -8.99
N TYR A 56 -1.49 8.86 -8.43
CA TYR A 56 -0.34 9.73 -8.61
C TYR A 56 0.06 9.82 -10.09
N ILE A 57 0.15 8.69 -10.79
CA ILE A 57 0.45 8.65 -12.23
C ILE A 57 -0.57 9.49 -13.03
N CYS A 58 -1.87 9.28 -12.83
CA CYS A 58 -2.90 10.00 -13.57
C CYS A 58 -2.88 11.52 -13.33
N ARG A 59 -2.54 11.95 -12.11
CA ARG A 59 -2.49 13.38 -11.75
C ARG A 59 -1.27 14.10 -12.29
N ASN A 60 -0.14 13.41 -12.43
CA ASN A 60 1.14 14.01 -12.80
C ASN A 60 1.52 13.75 -14.27
N TYR A 61 0.79 12.89 -14.98
CA TYR A 61 1.04 12.66 -16.40
C TYR A 61 0.53 13.82 -17.26
N ASP A 62 1.46 14.55 -17.86
CA ASP A 62 1.18 15.72 -18.72
C ASP A 62 0.93 15.37 -20.21
N GLY A 63 0.99 14.08 -20.58
CA GLY A 63 0.85 13.63 -21.98
C GLY A 63 2.17 13.46 -22.75
N SER A 64 3.28 13.98 -22.24
CA SER A 64 4.58 13.95 -22.92
C SER A 64 5.31 12.61 -22.77
N LYS A 65 6.27 12.33 -23.67
CA LYS A 65 7.19 11.19 -23.51
C LYS A 65 8.05 11.34 -22.27
N LYS A 66 8.47 12.57 -21.95
CA LYS A 66 9.33 12.86 -20.81
C LYS A 66 8.64 12.51 -19.49
N SER A 67 7.42 13.01 -19.25
CA SER A 67 6.67 12.68 -18.03
C SER A 67 6.39 11.19 -17.91
N ARG A 68 6.12 10.49 -19.03
CA ARG A 68 5.92 9.04 -19.03
C ARG A 68 7.16 8.27 -18.57
N MET A 69 8.34 8.63 -19.09
CA MET A 69 9.60 7.99 -18.72
C MET A 69 9.94 8.27 -17.26
N THR A 70 9.78 9.51 -16.81
CA THR A 70 10.01 9.90 -15.40
C THR A 70 9.10 9.13 -14.46
N LEU A 71 7.78 9.13 -14.71
CA LEU A 71 6.82 8.42 -13.89
C LEU A 71 7.03 6.90 -13.89
N ALA A 72 7.53 6.32 -14.99
CA ALA A 72 7.83 4.89 -15.08
C ALA A 72 8.91 4.50 -14.07
N LEU A 73 9.97 5.31 -13.98
CA LEU A 73 11.07 5.12 -13.03
C LEU A 73 10.61 5.38 -11.59
N GLU A 74 9.95 6.51 -11.33
CA GLU A 74 9.50 6.88 -9.98
C GLU A 74 8.53 5.87 -9.36
N CYS A 75 7.65 5.30 -10.19
CA CYS A 75 6.60 4.39 -9.73
C CYS A 75 6.97 2.91 -9.87
N ASP A 76 8.17 2.60 -10.35
CA ASP A 76 8.65 1.25 -10.67
C ASP A 76 7.65 0.46 -11.54
N VAL A 77 7.32 1.02 -12.71
CA VAL A 77 6.39 0.43 -13.69
C VAL A 77 6.87 0.67 -15.11
N THR A 78 6.31 -0.06 -16.07
CA THR A 78 6.63 0.14 -17.49
C THR A 78 5.90 1.36 -18.07
N GLU A 79 6.46 1.98 -19.11
CA GLU A 79 5.76 3.03 -19.86
C GLU A 79 4.41 2.56 -20.42
N GLY A 80 4.32 1.28 -20.82
CA GLY A 80 3.08 0.66 -21.28
C GLY A 80 2.01 0.59 -20.19
N TYR A 81 2.42 0.35 -18.95
CA TYR A 81 1.53 0.40 -17.79
C TYR A 81 0.93 1.80 -17.60
N ILE A 82 1.75 2.84 -17.70
CA ILE A 82 1.28 4.23 -17.58
C ILE A 82 0.25 4.55 -18.66
N LYS A 83 0.54 4.23 -19.92
CA LYS A 83 -0.41 4.42 -21.03
C LYS A 83 -1.75 3.75 -20.74
N ARG A 84 -1.72 2.49 -20.29
CA ARG A 84 -2.91 1.72 -19.94
C ARG A 84 -3.71 2.38 -18.81
N ILE A 85 -3.06 2.79 -17.73
CA ILE A 85 -3.72 3.39 -16.57
C ILE A 85 -4.33 4.75 -16.90
N VAL A 86 -3.62 5.60 -17.64
CA VAL A 86 -4.14 6.91 -18.07
C VAL A 86 -5.35 6.73 -18.99
N TRP A 87 -5.28 5.79 -19.94
CA TRP A 87 -6.40 5.50 -20.82
C TRP A 87 -7.63 4.95 -20.06
N LEU A 88 -7.42 4.03 -19.12
CA LEU A 88 -8.50 3.51 -18.27
C LEU A 88 -9.14 4.60 -17.42
N ASN A 89 -8.33 5.52 -16.88
CA ASN A 89 -8.81 6.62 -16.05
C ASN A 89 -9.70 7.59 -16.84
N LYS A 90 -9.31 7.94 -18.08
CA LYS A 90 -10.12 8.78 -18.97
C LYS A 90 -11.51 8.18 -19.25
N ARG A 91 -11.55 6.91 -19.64
CA ARG A 91 -12.81 6.19 -19.91
C ARG A 91 -13.75 6.12 -18.70
N ASN A 92 -13.20 5.94 -17.50
CA ASN A 92 -14.00 5.90 -16.29
C ASN A 92 -14.59 7.26 -15.92
N ASN A 93 -13.90 8.36 -16.24
CA ASN A 93 -14.43 9.71 -16.02
C ASN A 93 -15.52 10.04 -17.06
N GLU A 94 -15.31 9.71 -18.33
CA GLU A 94 -16.30 9.92 -19.41
C GLU A 94 -17.63 9.19 -19.16
N GLY A 95 -17.59 7.93 -18.71
CA GLY A 95 -18.81 7.17 -18.39
C GLY A 95 -19.51 7.58 -17.07
N SER A 96 -18.92 8.50 -16.30
CA SER A 96 -19.54 9.04 -15.08
C SER A 96 -20.41 10.27 -15.37
N ASP A 97 -20.07 11.04 -16.41
CA ASP A 97 -20.82 12.23 -16.83
C ASP A 97 -22.12 11.86 -17.56
N GLU A 98 -22.17 10.73 -18.28
CA GLU A 98 -23.39 10.25 -18.96
C GLU A 98 -24.50 9.79 -18.00
N LYS A 99 -24.17 9.37 -16.77
CA LYS A 99 -25.16 8.87 -15.80
C LYS A 99 -25.87 9.96 -15.01
N ILE A 100 -25.41 11.21 -15.08
CA ILE A 100 -26.04 12.37 -14.41
C ILE A 100 -27.05 13.05 -15.35
N ALA A 101 -27.05 12.70 -16.64
CA ALA A 101 -27.91 13.27 -17.67
C ALA A 101 -29.11 12.37 -18.07
N SER A 102 -29.43 11.32 -17.31
CA SER A 102 -30.64 10.48 -17.45
C SER A 102 -31.43 10.43 -16.16
#